data_AF-A0A8S0X678-F1
#
_entry.id   AF-A0A8S0X678-F1
#
_cell.length_a   1.000
_cell.length_b   1.000
_cell.length_c   1.000
_cell.angle_alpha   90.00
_cell.angle_beta   90.00
_cell.angle_gamma   90.00
#
_symmetry.space_group_name_H-M   'P 1'
#
loop_
_entity.id
_entity.type
_entity.pdbx_description
1 polymer ?
#
loop_
_entity_poly.entity_id
_entity_poly.type
_entity_poly.pdbx_seq_one_letter_code
_entity_poly.pdbx_strand_id
1 'polypeptide(L)'
;MPFQTDETWPAGLHIIFNHARAKRTTFENRYYGPYDKLLNYCFGESFAFYVAPQNPPRDDSRRDPVDFIVFLVVFDNDDKPVLIVDVKDDGWKEKAELRYRADEQMRGRYALMLDDCPLPRLWGISLLGTSARVYCGDTATYQVQPPPIVRPDPSRVLLPTFLAGEWDMDIMTEEGFEKMKEIVTDILAHAGN
;
A
#
# COMPACT_ATOMS: atom_id res chain seq x y z
N MET A 1 -11.91 8.73 -18.46
CA MET A 1 -10.81 9.68 -18.72
C MET A 1 -9.62 9.03 -18.06
N PRO A 2 -8.57 8.74 -18.83
CA PRO A 2 -7.47 7.96 -18.33
C PRO A 2 -6.81 8.74 -17.19
N PHE A 3 -6.54 8.07 -16.07
CA PHE A 3 -5.85 8.61 -14.91
C PHE A 3 -4.62 9.46 -15.27
N GLN A 4 -3.89 9.09 -16.33
CA GLN A 4 -2.72 9.80 -16.83
C GLN A 4 -2.99 11.26 -17.25
N THR A 5 -4.20 11.58 -17.74
CA THR A 5 -4.55 12.95 -18.18
C THR A 5 -5.16 13.80 -17.09
N ASP A 6 -5.60 13.19 -15.99
CA ASP A 6 -6.22 13.93 -14.89
C ASP A 6 -5.15 14.66 -14.07
N GLU A 7 -5.53 15.79 -13.47
CA GLU A 7 -4.65 16.64 -12.64
C GLU A 7 -4.97 16.53 -11.14
N THR A 8 -6.08 15.89 -10.79
CA THR A 8 -6.52 15.68 -9.40
C THR A 8 -7.39 14.44 -9.29
N TRP A 9 -7.61 13.95 -8.07
CA TRP A 9 -8.56 12.88 -7.83
C TRP A 9 -9.99 13.28 -8.24
N PRO A 10 -10.75 12.40 -8.93
CA PRO A 10 -12.16 12.65 -9.21
C PRO A 10 -12.95 12.89 -7.91
N ALA A 11 -13.89 13.83 -7.95
CA ALA A 11 -14.74 14.16 -6.81
C ALA A 11 -15.44 12.93 -6.21
N GLY A 12 -15.77 11.93 -7.04
CA GLY A 12 -16.34 10.66 -6.61
C GLY A 12 -15.44 9.88 -5.64
N LEU A 13 -14.12 9.87 -5.84
CA LEU A 13 -13.19 9.23 -4.92
C LEU A 13 -13.17 9.95 -3.57
N HIS A 14 -13.13 11.28 -3.57
CA HIS A 14 -13.21 12.05 -2.32
C HIS A 14 -14.49 11.76 -1.54
N ILE A 15 -15.64 11.64 -2.20
CA ILE A 15 -16.91 11.29 -1.56
C ILE A 15 -16.82 9.90 -0.90
N ILE A 16 -16.28 8.91 -1.62
CA ILE A 16 -16.12 7.54 -1.11
C ILE A 16 -15.20 7.51 0.12
N PHE A 17 -14.05 8.18 0.06
CA PHE A 17 -13.12 8.23 1.19
C PHE A 17 -13.67 9.00 2.39
N ASN A 18 -14.42 10.08 2.16
CA ASN A 18 -15.09 10.82 3.23
C ASN A 18 -16.17 9.97 3.91
N HIS A 19 -16.92 9.15 3.16
CA HIS A 19 -17.84 8.17 3.74
C HIS A 19 -17.10 7.12 4.59
N ALA A 20 -15.93 6.64 4.15
CA ALA A 20 -15.13 5.68 4.92
C ALA A 20 -14.60 6.29 6.23
N ARG A 21 -14.11 7.53 6.19
CA ARG A 21 -13.66 8.28 7.38
C ARG A 21 -14.79 8.51 8.39
N ALA A 22 -16.00 8.83 7.92
CA ALA A 22 -17.15 9.10 8.78
C ALA A 22 -17.70 7.84 9.49
N LYS A 23 -17.45 6.65 8.95
CA LYS A 23 -17.88 5.39 9.54
C LYS A 23 -17.10 5.08 10.82
N ARG A 24 -17.79 5.04 11.95
CA ARG A 24 -17.27 4.56 13.24
C ARG A 24 -17.38 3.04 13.38
N THR A 25 -17.02 2.28 12.34
CA THR A 25 -17.10 0.81 12.41
C THR A 25 -15.78 0.23 12.92
N THR A 26 -15.85 -0.89 13.64
CA THR A 26 -14.69 -1.72 13.99
C THR A 26 -14.26 -2.66 12.86
N PHE A 27 -14.90 -2.61 11.68
CA PHE A 27 -14.49 -3.44 10.55
C PHE A 27 -13.17 -2.92 9.99
N GLU A 28 -12.13 -3.76 10.10
CA GLU A 28 -10.76 -3.48 9.66
C GLU A 28 -10.67 -3.18 8.15
N ASN A 29 -11.70 -3.52 7.37
CA ASN A 29 -11.72 -3.39 5.92
C ASN A 29 -12.45 -2.13 5.39
N ARG A 30 -12.77 -1.14 6.23
CA ARG A 30 -13.56 0.04 5.77
C ARG A 30 -12.92 0.82 4.63
N TYR A 31 -11.60 0.77 4.51
CA TYR A 31 -10.84 1.41 3.44
C TYR A 31 -10.59 0.50 2.23
N TYR A 32 -10.87 -0.80 2.33
CA TYR A 32 -10.62 -1.75 1.25
C TYR A 32 -11.39 -1.39 -0.02
N GLY A 33 -12.71 -1.22 0.07
CA GLY A 33 -13.55 -0.82 -1.08
C GLY A 33 -13.12 0.52 -1.71
N PRO A 34 -12.88 1.58 -0.92
CA PRO A 34 -12.28 2.82 -1.42
C PRO A 34 -10.97 2.63 -2.18
N TYR A 35 -10.03 1.84 -1.67
CA TYR A 35 -8.75 1.59 -2.33
C TYR A 35 -8.85 0.70 -3.55
N ASP A 36 -9.70 -0.33 -3.52
CA ASP A 36 -10.02 -1.14 -4.70
C ASP A 36 -10.54 -0.24 -5.84
N LYS A 37 -11.46 0.68 -5.52
CA LYS A 37 -11.96 1.65 -6.49
C LYS A 37 -10.88 2.61 -7.01
N LEU A 38 -10.00 3.07 -6.14
CA LEU A 38 -8.88 3.97 -6.50
C LEU A 38 -7.91 3.26 -7.44
N LEU A 39 -7.49 2.03 -7.12
CA LEU A 39 -6.56 1.27 -7.96
C LEU A 39 -7.18 0.94 -9.33
N ASN A 40 -8.44 0.54 -9.36
CA ASN A 40 -9.15 0.33 -10.62
C ASN A 40 -9.30 1.62 -11.43
N TYR A 41 -9.37 2.79 -10.79
CA TYR A 41 -9.32 4.07 -11.52
C TYR A 41 -7.92 4.36 -12.08
N CYS A 42 -6.85 4.04 -11.34
CA CYS A 42 -5.47 4.22 -11.78
C CYS A 42 -5.06 3.31 -12.95
N PHE A 43 -5.51 2.05 -12.96
CA PHE A 43 -5.07 1.02 -13.92
C PHE A 43 -6.16 0.55 -14.92
N GLY A 44 -7.44 0.79 -14.60
CA GLY A 44 -8.58 0.02 -15.14
C GLY A 44 -9.26 0.53 -16.41
N GLU A 45 -8.60 1.35 -17.23
CA GLU A 45 -9.03 1.50 -18.62
C GLU A 45 -8.38 0.44 -19.54
N SER A 46 -7.30 -0.21 -19.07
CA SER A 46 -6.60 -1.27 -19.82
C SER A 46 -6.90 -2.66 -19.26
N PHE A 47 -6.88 -3.68 -20.12
CA PHE A 47 -6.86 -5.08 -19.70
C PHE A 47 -5.43 -5.57 -19.38
N ALA A 48 -4.44 -4.68 -19.36
CA ALA A 48 -3.04 -5.03 -19.14
C ALA A 48 -2.72 -5.30 -17.66
N PHE A 49 -3.59 -4.86 -16.77
CA PHE A 49 -3.44 -5.01 -15.33
C PHE A 49 -4.76 -5.37 -14.69
N TYR A 50 -4.69 -6.08 -13.58
CA TYR A 50 -5.84 -6.32 -12.72
C TYR A 50 -5.46 -6.21 -11.24
N VAL A 51 -6.44 -5.84 -10.43
CA VAL A 51 -6.30 -5.71 -8.98
C VAL A 51 -6.86 -6.97 -8.34
N ALA A 52 -6.09 -7.63 -7.47
CA ALA A 52 -6.56 -8.80 -6.75
C ALA A 52 -6.26 -8.73 -5.23
N PRO A 53 -7.24 -9.11 -4.39
CA PRO A 53 -6.99 -9.34 -2.96
C PRO A 53 -6.04 -10.52 -2.75
N GLN A 54 -5.07 -10.33 -1.88
CA GLN A 54 -4.16 -11.37 -1.44
C GLN A 54 -4.37 -11.69 0.04
N ASN A 55 -4.38 -12.99 0.33
CA ASN A 55 -4.39 -13.47 1.71
C ASN A 55 -2.95 -13.60 2.19
N PRO A 56 -2.62 -13.08 3.38
CA PRO A 56 -1.32 -13.33 3.96
C PRO A 56 -1.10 -14.85 4.16
N PRO A 57 0.14 -15.36 3.98
CA PRO A 57 0.46 -16.76 4.22
C PRO A 57 0.02 -17.20 5.62
N ARG A 58 -0.52 -18.42 5.72
CA ARG A 58 -1.10 -18.98 6.97
C ARG A 58 -0.08 -19.33 8.06
N ASP A 59 1.22 -19.16 7.82
CA ASP A 59 2.26 -19.82 8.62
C ASP A 59 2.73 -19.05 9.88
N ASP A 60 2.14 -17.89 10.17
CA ASP A 60 2.38 -17.22 11.44
C ASP A 60 1.48 -17.82 12.53
N SER A 61 2.03 -18.77 13.28
CA SER A 61 1.52 -19.26 14.58
C SER A 61 1.33 -18.16 15.65
N ARG A 62 1.49 -16.88 15.28
CA ARG A 62 1.36 -15.67 16.11
C ARG A 62 0.15 -14.81 15.77
N ARG A 63 -0.66 -15.15 14.76
CA ARG A 63 -1.85 -14.33 14.44
C ARG A 63 -2.98 -14.60 15.42
N ASP A 64 -3.45 -13.50 16.01
CA ASP A 64 -4.82 -13.39 16.50
C ASP A 64 -5.77 -13.75 15.33
N PRO A 65 -6.72 -14.68 15.49
CA PRO A 65 -7.60 -15.18 14.42
C PRO A 65 -8.52 -14.12 13.79
N VAL A 66 -8.37 -12.85 14.15
CA VAL A 66 -9.17 -11.70 13.70
C VAL A 66 -8.46 -10.89 12.61
N ASP A 67 -7.15 -11.06 12.42
CA ASP A 67 -6.34 -10.27 11.47
C ASP A 67 -6.49 -10.82 10.03
N PHE A 68 -7.72 -10.80 9.49
CA PHE A 68 -8.08 -11.16 8.11
C PHE A 68 -7.63 -10.08 7.11
N ILE A 69 -6.47 -9.47 7.32
CA ILE A 69 -6.10 -8.29 6.55
C ILE A 69 -5.62 -8.70 5.17
N VAL A 70 -6.58 -8.67 4.25
CA VAL A 70 -6.40 -8.72 2.81
C VAL A 70 -5.62 -7.48 2.38
N PHE A 71 -4.56 -7.67 1.61
CA PHE A 71 -3.88 -6.60 0.92
C PHE A 71 -4.18 -6.67 -0.58
N LEU A 72 -4.04 -5.55 -1.26
CA LEU A 72 -4.29 -5.47 -2.70
C LEU A 72 -2.96 -5.60 -3.44
N VAL A 73 -2.97 -6.35 -4.53
CA VAL A 73 -1.83 -6.39 -5.45
C VAL A 73 -2.35 -6.10 -6.85
N VAL A 74 -1.61 -5.27 -7.58
CA VAL A 74 -1.81 -5.08 -9.01
C VAL A 74 -0.87 -6.04 -9.73
N PHE A 75 -1.45 -6.87 -10.59
CA PHE A 75 -0.75 -7.82 -11.44
C PHE A 75 -0.80 -7.35 -12.89
N ASP A 76 0.21 -7.73 -13.66
CA ASP A 76 0.16 -7.65 -15.12
C ASP A 76 -0.61 -8.86 -15.72
N ASN A 77 -0.56 -9.00 -17.05
CA ASN A 77 -1.24 -10.07 -17.78
C ASN A 77 -0.66 -11.47 -17.55
N ASP A 78 0.55 -11.58 -17.03
CA ASP A 78 1.26 -12.85 -16.78
C ASP A 78 1.21 -13.23 -15.29
N ASP A 79 0.25 -12.66 -14.54
CA ASP A 79 0.07 -12.83 -13.11
C ASP A 79 1.32 -12.43 -12.29
N LYS A 80 2.10 -11.45 -12.78
CA LYS A 80 3.29 -10.95 -12.10
C LYS A 80 3.03 -9.65 -11.35
N PRO A 81 3.48 -9.50 -10.08
CA PRO A 81 3.15 -8.35 -9.26
C PRO A 81 3.92 -7.10 -9.71
N VAL A 82 3.22 -5.97 -9.82
CA VAL A 82 3.83 -4.66 -10.15
C VAL A 82 3.62 -3.58 -9.08
N LEU A 83 2.60 -3.76 -8.23
CA LEU A 83 2.32 -2.86 -7.10
C LEU A 83 1.68 -3.63 -5.93
N ILE A 84 2.25 -3.47 -4.73
CA ILE A 84 1.69 -3.98 -3.46
C ILE A 84 1.02 -2.82 -2.71
N VAL A 85 -0.19 -3.03 -2.19
CA VAL A 85 -0.92 -2.03 -1.40
C VAL A 85 -1.41 -2.64 -0.09
N ASP A 86 -0.81 -2.22 1.03
CA ASP A 86 -1.29 -2.55 2.37
C ASP A 86 -2.28 -1.51 2.86
N VAL A 87 -3.43 -1.96 3.36
CA VAL A 87 -4.46 -1.07 3.87
C VAL A 87 -4.78 -1.45 5.31
N LYS A 88 -4.59 -0.48 6.20
CA LYS A 88 -4.94 -0.55 7.62
C LYS A 88 -5.88 0.60 7.99
N ASP A 89 -6.41 0.52 9.19
CA ASP A 89 -7.25 1.57 9.76
C ASP A 89 -6.43 2.84 10.10
N ASP A 90 -7.08 4.02 10.11
CA ASP A 90 -6.42 5.29 10.46
C ASP A 90 -5.85 5.29 11.89
N GLY A 91 -6.49 4.57 12.83
CA GLY A 91 -6.03 4.44 14.21
C GLY A 91 -4.68 3.75 14.36
N TRP A 92 -4.19 3.06 13.32
CA TRP A 92 -2.84 2.50 13.33
C TRP A 92 -1.77 3.59 13.32
N LYS A 93 -2.05 4.74 12.69
CA LYS A 93 -1.12 5.87 12.65
C LYS A 93 -0.78 6.39 14.04
N GLU A 94 -1.67 6.25 15.01
CA GLU A 94 -1.50 6.81 16.36
C GLU A 94 -0.61 5.96 17.28
N LYS A 95 -0.32 4.70 16.93
CA LYS A 95 0.41 3.76 17.81
C LYS A 95 1.72 3.30 17.19
N ALA A 96 2.83 3.51 17.91
CA ALA A 96 4.17 3.12 17.46
C ALA A 96 4.30 1.63 17.08
N GLU A 97 3.74 0.74 17.91
CA GLU A 97 3.73 -0.71 17.63
C GLU A 97 2.94 -1.06 16.36
N LEU A 98 1.87 -0.33 16.04
CA LEU A 98 1.08 -0.57 14.82
C LEU A 98 1.78 -0.02 13.57
N ARG A 99 2.44 1.13 13.67
CA ARG A 99 3.31 1.65 12.59
C ARG A 99 4.47 0.70 12.30
N TYR A 100 5.13 0.19 13.35
CA TYR A 100 6.20 -0.78 13.21
C TYR A 100 5.71 -2.08 12.55
N ARG A 101 4.58 -2.62 13.03
CA ARG A 101 3.95 -3.79 12.41
C ARG A 101 3.57 -3.56 10.94
N ALA A 102 3.12 -2.37 10.57
CA ALA A 102 2.83 -2.03 9.17
C ALA A 102 4.09 -2.01 8.29
N ASP A 103 5.22 -1.49 8.78
CA ASP A 103 6.52 -1.56 8.08
C ASP A 103 6.99 -3.01 7.93
N GLU A 104 6.96 -3.80 9.02
CA GLU A 104 7.34 -5.22 8.98
C GLU A 104 6.46 -6.02 8.00
N GLN A 105 5.14 -5.79 8.01
CA GLN A 105 4.22 -6.46 7.10
C GLN A 105 4.47 -6.09 5.64
N MET A 106 4.76 -4.82 5.33
CA MET A 106 5.10 -4.41 3.97
C MET A 106 6.41 -5.07 3.51
N ARG A 107 7.45 -5.06 4.34
CA ARG A 107 8.74 -5.70 4.02
C ARG A 107 8.62 -7.21 3.87
N GLY A 108 7.80 -7.85 4.69
CA GLY A 108 7.47 -9.27 4.55
C GLY A 108 6.86 -9.59 3.19
N ARG A 109 6.07 -8.68 2.60
CA ARG A 109 5.51 -8.88 1.25
C ARG A 109 6.55 -8.72 0.16
N TYR A 110 7.45 -7.75 0.30
CA TYR A 110 8.61 -7.66 -0.60
C TYR A 110 9.42 -8.95 -0.59
N ALA A 111 9.68 -9.53 0.59
CA ALA A 111 10.40 -10.80 0.69
C ALA A 111 9.69 -11.99 0.00
N LEU A 112 8.39 -11.88 -0.28
CA LEU A 112 7.58 -12.92 -0.92
C LEU A 112 7.33 -12.68 -2.41
N MET A 113 7.46 -11.44 -2.90
CA MET A 113 6.97 -11.03 -4.22
C MET A 113 8.00 -10.31 -5.08
N LEU A 114 9.13 -9.87 -4.52
CA LEU A 114 10.09 -9.03 -5.24
C LEU A 114 10.81 -9.79 -6.37
N ASP A 115 11.11 -11.08 -6.18
CA ASP A 115 11.71 -11.96 -7.17
C ASP A 115 10.77 -12.28 -8.34
N ASP A 116 9.46 -12.19 -8.11
CA ASP A 116 8.43 -12.41 -9.13
C ASP A 116 8.11 -11.15 -9.96
N CYS A 117 8.54 -9.97 -9.53
CA CYS A 117 8.24 -8.73 -10.24
C CYS A 117 8.96 -8.70 -11.61
N PRO A 118 8.24 -8.45 -12.71
CA PRO A 118 8.82 -8.48 -14.06
C PRO A 118 9.53 -7.16 -14.42
N LEU A 119 9.34 -6.13 -13.59
CA LEU A 119 9.86 -4.78 -13.80
C LEU A 119 11.18 -4.60 -13.03
N PRO A 120 11.99 -3.57 -13.37
CA PRO A 120 13.17 -3.24 -12.58
C PRO A 120 12.86 -2.89 -11.11
N ARG A 121 11.61 -2.51 -10.82
CA ARG A 121 11.15 -2.06 -9.51
C ARG A 121 9.74 -2.55 -9.19
N LEU A 122 9.57 -3.09 -7.98
CA LEU A 122 8.26 -3.39 -7.40
C LEU A 122 7.84 -2.24 -6.47
N TRP A 123 6.75 -1.58 -6.80
CA TRP A 123 6.21 -0.51 -5.97
C TRP A 123 5.39 -1.06 -4.81
N GLY A 124 5.39 -0.35 -3.69
CA GLY A 124 4.68 -0.72 -2.48
C GLY A 124 4.10 0.51 -1.80
N ILE A 125 2.86 0.43 -1.32
CA ILE A 125 2.22 1.53 -0.59
C ILE A 125 1.59 0.97 0.67
N SER A 126 2.06 1.44 1.82
CA SER A 126 1.43 1.12 3.10
C SER A 126 0.53 2.27 3.50
N LEU A 127 -0.74 1.98 3.78
CA LEU A 127 -1.78 2.96 4.06
C LEU A 127 -2.36 2.73 5.45
N LEU A 128 -2.32 3.76 6.29
CA LEU A 128 -2.97 3.82 7.59
C LEU A 128 -4.13 4.81 7.46
N GLY A 129 -5.31 4.30 7.14
CA GLY A 129 -6.41 5.14 6.64
C GLY A 129 -6.02 5.77 5.31
N THR A 130 -5.92 7.11 5.25
CA THR A 130 -5.42 7.84 4.07
C THR A 130 -3.96 8.27 4.16
N SER A 131 -3.34 8.09 5.33
CA SER A 131 -1.91 8.37 5.51
C SER A 131 -1.08 7.27 4.87
N ALA A 132 -0.08 7.65 4.07
CA ALA A 132 0.62 6.77 3.15
C ALA A 132 2.13 6.83 3.37
N ARG A 133 2.76 5.66 3.22
CA ARG A 133 4.21 5.51 3.09
C ARG A 133 4.50 4.69 1.84
N VAL A 134 5.34 5.25 0.96
CA VAL A 134 5.71 4.60 -0.30
C VAL A 134 7.02 3.85 -0.13
N TYR A 135 7.07 2.68 -0.74
CA TYR A 135 8.20 1.78 -0.78
C TYR A 135 8.55 1.47 -2.24
N CYS A 136 9.81 1.18 -2.47
CA CYS A 136 10.33 0.79 -3.78
C CYS A 136 11.35 -0.33 -3.59
N GLY A 137 11.05 -1.52 -4.10
CA GLY A 137 11.96 -2.66 -4.12
C GLY A 137 12.66 -2.76 -5.47
N ASP A 138 13.98 -2.83 -5.49
CA ASP A 138 14.79 -3.01 -6.69
C ASP A 138 15.01 -4.50 -6.96
N THR A 139 14.65 -4.97 -8.17
CA THR A 139 14.65 -6.41 -8.49
C THR A 139 16.03 -6.96 -8.81
N ALA A 140 17.02 -6.09 -9.06
CA ALA A 140 18.41 -6.51 -9.31
C ALA A 140 19.21 -6.66 -8.00
N THR A 141 19.00 -5.75 -7.05
CA THR A 141 19.75 -5.68 -5.78
C THR A 141 18.98 -6.24 -4.59
N TYR A 142 17.68 -6.48 -4.75
CA TYR A 142 16.76 -6.92 -3.69
C TYR A 142 16.69 -5.94 -2.50
N GLN A 143 17.04 -4.68 -2.73
CA GLN A 143 16.95 -3.63 -1.71
C GLN A 143 15.58 -2.98 -1.73
N VAL A 144 15.01 -2.75 -0.56
CA VAL A 144 13.74 -2.03 -0.40
C VAL A 144 14.00 -0.68 0.26
N GLN A 145 13.63 0.39 -0.44
CA GLN A 145 13.62 1.76 0.05
C GLN A 145 12.22 2.12 0.57
N PRO A 146 12.10 2.92 1.65
CA PRO A 146 13.18 3.31 2.57
C PRO A 146 13.78 2.10 3.32
N PRO A 147 15.02 2.18 3.85
CA PRO A 147 15.62 1.08 4.61
C PRO A 147 14.87 0.84 5.93
N PRO A 148 14.96 -0.37 6.51
CA PRO A 148 14.29 -0.68 7.77
C PRO A 148 14.87 0.15 8.92
N ILE A 149 13.99 0.67 9.77
CA ILE A 149 14.39 1.30 11.04
C ILE A 149 14.32 0.23 12.12
N VAL A 150 15.49 -0.12 12.66
CA VAL A 150 15.63 -1.23 13.61
C VAL A 150 14.95 -0.88 14.93
N ARG A 151 14.17 -1.84 15.47
CA ARG A 151 13.64 -1.77 16.84
C ARG A 151 14.81 -1.65 17.84
N PRO A 152 14.91 -0.58 18.64
CA PRO A 152 16.06 -0.36 19.50
C PRO A 152 16.27 -1.44 20.58
N ASP A 153 15.18 -1.91 21.20
CA ASP A 153 15.20 -2.98 22.21
C ASP A 153 13.97 -3.89 22.04
N PRO A 154 14.15 -5.17 21.64
CA PRO A 154 13.06 -6.13 21.50
C PRO A 154 12.28 -6.39 22.81
N SER A 155 12.90 -6.15 23.97
CA SER A 155 12.31 -6.40 25.28
C SER A 155 11.49 -5.22 25.83
N ARG A 156 11.49 -4.07 25.15
CA ARG A 156 10.80 -2.85 25.59
C ARG A 156 9.69 -2.45 24.63
N VAL A 157 8.66 -1.80 25.18
CA VAL A 157 7.61 -1.13 24.39
C VAL A 157 8.23 0.02 23.61
N LEU A 158 7.81 0.20 22.36
CA LEU A 158 8.25 1.31 21.53
C LEU A 158 7.79 2.66 22.09
N LEU A 159 8.66 3.67 22.00
CA LEU A 159 8.28 5.03 22.33
C LEU A 159 7.19 5.53 21.37
N PRO A 160 6.23 6.36 21.82
CA PRO A 160 5.17 6.90 20.96
C PRO A 160 5.69 7.63 19.71
N THR A 161 6.92 8.12 19.72
CA THR A 161 7.58 8.81 18.60
C THR A 161 8.24 7.87 17.59
N PHE A 162 8.36 6.58 17.87
CA PHE A 162 9.01 5.64 16.96
C PHE A 162 8.20 5.49 15.65
N LEU A 163 8.86 5.71 14.51
CA LEU A 163 8.24 5.83 13.17
C LEU A 163 7.16 6.92 13.07
N ALA A 164 7.12 7.88 13.99
CA ALA A 164 6.29 9.06 13.78
C ALA A 164 6.88 9.85 12.61
N GLY A 165 6.03 10.31 11.70
CA GLY A 165 6.47 11.00 10.49
C GLY A 165 6.52 10.13 9.23
N GLU A 166 6.55 8.81 9.39
CA GLU A 166 6.80 7.90 8.26
C GLU A 166 5.58 7.71 7.35
N TRP A 167 4.37 8.05 7.83
CA TRP A 167 3.11 8.05 7.07
C TRP A 167 2.50 9.47 7.03
N ASP A 168 3.29 10.47 6.65
CA ASP A 168 2.85 11.87 6.69
C ASP A 168 2.13 12.33 5.43
N MET A 169 2.36 11.68 4.29
CA MET A 169 1.65 11.97 3.05
C MET A 169 0.21 11.47 3.15
N ASP A 170 -0.79 12.33 2.92
CA ASP A 170 -2.17 11.88 2.74
C ASP A 170 -2.42 11.59 1.26
N ILE A 171 -2.79 10.35 0.93
CA ILE A 171 -2.98 9.91 -0.46
C ILE A 171 -4.08 10.68 -1.20
N MET A 172 -5.04 11.28 -0.47
CA MET A 172 -6.15 12.02 -1.02
C MET A 172 -5.85 13.52 -1.24
N THR A 173 -4.63 13.98 -0.98
CA THR A 173 -4.19 15.35 -1.33
C THR A 173 -3.64 15.39 -2.76
N GLU A 174 -3.31 16.60 -3.22
CA GLU A 174 -2.61 16.81 -4.50
C GLU A 174 -1.23 16.12 -4.49
N GLU A 175 -0.47 16.21 -3.38
CA GLU A 175 0.79 15.48 -3.22
C GLU A 175 0.59 13.96 -3.37
N GLY A 176 -0.45 13.42 -2.73
CA GLY A 176 -0.80 12.00 -2.86
C GLY A 176 -1.20 11.60 -4.27
N PHE A 177 -1.94 12.47 -4.98
CA PHE A 177 -2.30 12.26 -6.38
C PHE A 177 -1.06 12.21 -7.29
N GLU A 178 -0.18 13.21 -7.19
CA GLU A 178 1.04 13.27 -7.98
C GLU A 178 1.95 12.07 -7.69
N LYS A 179 2.03 11.64 -6.43
CA LYS A 179 2.81 10.44 -6.09
C LYS A 179 2.24 9.17 -6.71
N MET A 180 0.92 9.00 -6.71
CA MET A 180 0.28 7.87 -7.41
C MET A 180 0.51 7.95 -8.92
N LYS A 181 0.47 9.16 -9.48
CA LYS A 181 0.71 9.39 -10.91
C LYS A 181 2.15 9.04 -11.30
N GLU A 182 3.13 9.38 -10.46
CA GLU A 182 4.53 8.97 -10.60
C GLU A 182 4.65 7.44 -10.65
N ILE A 183 4.06 6.75 -9.66
CA ILE A 183 4.13 5.28 -9.55
C ILE A 183 3.52 4.60 -10.77
N VAL A 184 2.30 4.99 -11.15
CA VAL A 184 1.59 4.37 -12.29
C VAL A 184 2.33 4.67 -13.60
N THR A 185 2.80 5.90 -13.79
CA THR A 185 3.60 6.27 -14.97
C THR A 185 4.86 5.41 -15.07
N ASP A 186 5.55 5.20 -13.95
CA ASP A 186 6.76 4.36 -13.92
C ASP A 186 6.46 2.91 -14.29
N ILE A 187 5.39 2.34 -13.74
CA ILE A 187 4.95 0.97 -14.05
C ILE A 187 4.62 0.85 -15.55
N LEU A 188 3.84 1.78 -16.08
CA LEU A 188 3.42 1.76 -17.49
C LEU A 188 4.60 1.94 -18.45
N ALA A 189 5.59 2.76 -18.09
CA ALA A 189 6.80 2.97 -18.90
C ALA A 189 7.65 1.70 -19.04
N HIS A 190 7.63 0.80 -18.04
CA HIS A 190 8.42 -0.43 -18.05
C HIS A 190 7.62 -1.66 -18.51
N ALA A 191 6.29 -1.66 -18.37
CA ALA A 191 5.44 -2.77 -18.81
C ALA A 191 5.21 -2.81 -20.33
N GLY A 192 5.51 -1.71 -21.06
CA GLY A 192 5.33 -1.60 -22.51
C GLY A 192 6.53 -2.04 -23.35
N ASN A 193 7.57 -2.63 -22.75
CA ASN A 193 8.80 -3.10 -23.43
C ASN A 193 8.87 -4.63 -23.49
#